data_AF-A0A163ZLU4-F1
#
_entry.id   AF-A0A163ZLU4-F1
#
_cell.length_a   1.000
_cell.length_b   1.000
_cell.length_c   1.000
_cell.angle_alpha   90.00
_cell.angle_beta   90.00
_cell.angle_gamma   90.00
#
_symmetry.space_group_name_H-M   'P 1'
#
loop_
_entity.id
_entity.type
_entity.pdbx_description
1 polymer ?
#
loop_
_entity_poly.entity_id
_entity_poly.type
_entity_poly.pdbx_seq_one_letter_code
_entity_poly.pdbx_strand_id
1 'polypeptide(L)'
;MEMSYIIVPLVDCNENAFNQEVSKLFPLSNIVNVVCHQKQFLIVYRDIDTMINGINRVDEIYEYDNMIERFSRNHPYLDIAVIQVLGEDKNRFYDGFIMKNKKKVKEHSGMHNAYYPIFQYFIPDFDGSDLEIFSKDFIKISDYGRENENHTR
;
A
#
# COMPACT_ATOMS: atom_id res chain seq x y z
N MET A 1 -13.89 -7.37 0.64
CA MET A 1 -12.48 -7.36 0.21
C MET A 1 -11.74 -6.38 1.09
N GLU A 2 -11.00 -6.90 2.05
CA GLU A 2 -10.11 -6.13 2.91
C GLU A 2 -8.71 -6.04 2.28
N MET A 3 -8.23 -4.82 2.08
CA MET A 3 -6.94 -4.56 1.45
C MET A 3 -6.08 -3.66 2.34
N SER A 4 -4.78 -3.93 2.38
CA SER A 4 -3.80 -3.04 2.99
C SER A 4 -2.85 -2.50 1.93
N TYR A 5 -2.57 -1.20 2.00
CA TYR A 5 -1.65 -0.47 1.14
C TYR A 5 -0.61 0.24 1.99
N ILE A 6 0.67 0.07 1.63
CA ILE A 6 1.78 0.88 2.10
C ILE A 6 2.23 1.71 0.90
N ILE A 7 2.25 3.03 1.05
CA ILE A 7 2.55 4.00 0.01
C ILE A 7 3.82 4.74 0.42
N VAL A 8 4.85 4.59 -0.39
CA VAL A 8 6.17 5.19 -0.15
C VAL A 8 6.44 6.21 -1.25
N PRO A 9 6.56 7.51 -0.93
CA PRO A 9 6.96 8.51 -1.92
C PRO A 9 8.41 8.26 -2.34
N LEU A 10 8.64 8.22 -3.65
CA LEU A 10 9.99 8.06 -4.20
C LEU A 10 10.61 9.43 -4.48
N VAL A 11 11.82 9.63 -3.97
CA VAL A 11 12.65 10.80 -4.27
C VAL A 11 13.48 10.47 -5.52
N ASP A 12 13.70 11.47 -6.38
CA ASP A 12 14.50 11.36 -7.61
C ASP A 12 14.00 10.33 -8.65
N CYS A 13 12.73 9.93 -8.60
CA CYS A 13 12.08 9.04 -9.58
C CYS A 13 12.78 7.66 -9.77
N ASN A 14 13.47 7.15 -8.74
CA ASN A 14 14.07 5.83 -8.83
C ASN A 14 13.02 4.72 -8.61
N GLU A 15 12.45 4.23 -9.71
CA GLU A 15 11.45 3.14 -9.78
C GLU A 15 11.81 1.86 -9.01
N ASN A 16 13.10 1.61 -8.81
CA ASN A 16 13.57 0.39 -8.15
C ASN A 16 14.02 0.63 -6.70
N ALA A 17 13.87 1.86 -6.21
CA ALA A 17 14.19 2.18 -4.83
C ALA A 17 13.36 1.29 -3.90
N PHE A 18 14.05 0.62 -2.97
CA PHE A 18 13.48 -0.27 -1.97
C PHE A 18 12.90 -1.59 -2.45
N ASN A 19 12.72 -1.85 -3.76
CA ASN A 19 12.10 -3.09 -4.28
C ASN A 19 12.64 -4.37 -3.61
N GLN A 20 13.96 -4.52 -3.54
CA GLN A 20 14.58 -5.69 -2.89
C GLN A 20 14.32 -5.78 -1.38
N GLU A 21 14.25 -4.65 -0.68
CA GLU A 21 13.95 -4.61 0.76
C GLU A 21 12.48 -4.90 1.01
N VAL A 22 11.57 -4.24 0.27
CA VAL A 22 10.13 -4.43 0.43
C VAL A 22 9.68 -5.82 0.00
N SER A 23 10.28 -6.43 -1.04
CA SER A 23 9.97 -7.83 -1.40
C SER A 23 10.42 -8.82 -0.32
N LYS A 24 11.47 -8.50 0.45
CA LYS A 24 11.94 -9.35 1.56
C LYS A 24 11.09 -9.14 2.82
N LEU A 25 10.71 -7.90 3.11
CA LEU A 25 9.87 -7.56 4.26
C LEU A 25 8.42 -7.99 4.05
N PHE A 26 7.91 -7.89 2.83
CA PHE A 26 6.51 -8.11 2.49
C PHE A 26 6.37 -9.15 1.36
N PRO A 27 6.81 -10.41 1.58
CA PRO A 27 6.93 -11.42 0.51
C PRO A 27 5.60 -11.81 -0.15
N LEU A 28 4.48 -11.64 0.56
CA LEU A 28 3.14 -11.96 0.06
C LEU A 28 2.42 -10.75 -0.55
N SER A 29 3.08 -9.60 -0.63
CA SER A 29 2.50 -8.37 -1.19
C SER A 29 2.83 -8.20 -2.67
N ASN A 30 1.93 -7.51 -3.35
CA ASN A 30 2.18 -6.96 -4.68
C ASN A 30 2.90 -5.62 -4.52
N ILE A 31 3.81 -5.34 -5.45
CA ILE A 31 4.61 -4.12 -5.47
C ILE A 31 4.44 -3.49 -6.84
N VAL A 32 4.02 -2.22 -6.87
CA VAL A 32 3.75 -1.47 -8.10
C VAL A 32 4.23 -0.04 -7.97
N ASN A 33 4.67 0.54 -9.07
CA ASN A 33 5.01 1.95 -9.16
C ASN A 33 3.83 2.72 -9.77
N VAL A 34 3.46 3.83 -9.14
CA VAL A 34 2.35 4.66 -9.59
C VAL A 34 2.78 6.12 -9.62
N VAL A 35 2.45 6.80 -10.71
CA VAL A 35 2.70 8.23 -10.87
C VAL A 35 1.37 8.97 -10.69
N CYS A 36 1.35 9.95 -9.79
CA CYS A 36 0.19 10.77 -9.48
C CYS A 36 0.65 12.23 -9.27
N HIS A 37 0.10 13.17 -10.06
CA HIS A 37 0.46 14.59 -10.05
C HIS A 37 1.99 14.85 -10.02
N GLN A 38 2.72 14.20 -10.94
CA GLN A 38 4.20 14.28 -11.06
C GLN A 38 4.99 13.74 -9.86
N LYS A 39 4.31 13.19 -8.84
CA LYS A 39 4.95 12.42 -7.78
C LYS A 39 4.87 10.94 -8.09
N GLN A 40 5.94 10.24 -7.77
CA GLN A 40 6.03 8.81 -7.93
C GLN A 40 5.94 8.13 -6.58
N PHE A 41 5.16 7.06 -6.52
CA PHE A 41 4.95 6.25 -5.34
C PHE A 41 5.26 4.80 -5.64
N LEU A 42 6.01 4.18 -4.74
CA LEU A 42 6.04 2.74 -4.61
C LEU A 42 4.87 2.33 -3.73
N ILE A 43 4.03 1.43 -4.24
CA ILE A 43 2.85 0.96 -3.54
C ILE A 43 3.00 -0.53 -3.31
N VAL A 44 3.05 -0.90 -2.04
CA VAL A 44 3.05 -2.29 -1.59
C VAL A 44 1.66 -2.59 -1.08
N TYR A 45 0.96 -3.55 -1.67
CA TYR A 45 -0.41 -3.86 -1.28
C TYR A 45 -0.70 -5.35 -1.23
N ARG A 46 -1.69 -5.71 -0.44
CA ARG A 46 -2.11 -7.10 -0.23
C ARG A 46 -3.60 -7.20 0.05
N ASP A 47 -4.17 -8.31 -0.36
CA ASP A 47 -5.50 -8.76 0.05
C ASP A 47 -5.39 -9.50 1.39
N ILE A 48 -6.11 -9.01 2.40
CA ILE A 48 -6.10 -9.54 3.77
C ILE A 48 -7.06 -10.75 3.89
N ASP A 49 -8.17 -10.75 3.16
CA ASP A 49 -9.15 -11.83 3.17
C ASP A 49 -8.54 -13.15 2.66
N THR A 50 -7.73 -13.09 1.62
CA THR A 50 -6.99 -14.23 1.05
C THR A 50 -5.89 -14.76 1.97
N MET A 51 -5.32 -13.92 2.84
CA MET A 51 -4.30 -14.33 3.81
C MET A 51 -4.90 -15.14 4.96
N ILE A 52 -6.06 -14.71 5.49
CA ILE A 52 -6.76 -15.39 6.59
C ILE A 52 -7.28 -16.77 6.13
N ASN A 53 -7.67 -16.89 4.87
CA ASN A 53 -8.26 -18.12 4.32
C ASN A 53 -7.25 -19.05 3.65
N GLY A 54 -6.02 -18.62 3.40
CA GLY A 54 -4.94 -19.43 2.83
C GLY A 54 -4.13 -20.18 3.89
N ILE A 55 -3.32 -21.16 3.49
CA ILE A 55 -2.31 -21.85 4.35
C ILE A 55 -1.13 -20.90 4.70
N ASN A 56 -1.30 -19.59 4.51
CA ASN A 56 -0.28 -18.60 4.79
C ASN A 56 -0.20 -18.37 6.31
N ARG A 57 1.03 -18.21 6.80
CA ARG A 57 1.34 -18.22 8.22
C ARG A 57 0.65 -17.04 8.89
N VAL A 58 -0.35 -17.33 9.72
CA VAL A 58 -1.02 -16.40 10.64
C VAL A 58 -0.01 -15.47 11.35
N ASP A 59 1.20 -15.97 11.62
CA ASP A 59 2.32 -15.21 12.18
C ASP A 59 2.70 -13.97 11.34
N GLU A 60 2.68 -14.03 10.01
CA GLU A 60 3.02 -12.89 9.15
C GLU A 60 1.96 -11.78 9.18
N ILE A 61 0.68 -12.12 9.46
CA ILE A 61 -0.38 -11.12 9.66
C ILE A 61 -0.09 -10.36 10.96
N TYR A 62 0.27 -11.07 12.02
CA TYR A 62 0.60 -10.46 13.31
C TYR A 62 1.91 -9.65 13.28
N GLU A 63 2.86 -10.03 12.42
CA GLU A 63 4.11 -9.29 12.25
C GLU A 63 4.03 -8.12 11.27
N TYR A 64 2.93 -7.96 10.53
CA TYR A 64 2.83 -6.97 9.46
C TYR A 64 3.04 -5.53 9.97
N ASP A 65 2.42 -5.16 11.09
CA ASP A 65 2.62 -3.85 11.71
C ASP A 65 4.07 -3.66 12.16
N ASN A 66 4.70 -4.70 12.71
CA ASN A 66 6.12 -4.68 13.10
C ASN A 66 7.03 -4.48 11.88
N MET A 67 6.68 -5.05 10.72
CA MET A 67 7.42 -4.88 9.47
C MET A 67 7.32 -3.44 8.95
N ILE A 68 6.13 -2.82 9.01
CA ILE A 68 5.92 -1.40 8.67
C ILE A 68 6.76 -0.50 9.59
N GLU A 69 6.69 -0.72 10.91
CA GLU A 69 7.49 0.05 11.87
C GLU A 69 8.99 -0.12 11.64
N ARG A 70 9.44 -1.35 11.34
CA ARG A 70 10.84 -1.63 11.02
C ARG A 70 11.30 -0.89 9.78
N PHE A 71 10.50 -0.92 8.70
CA PHE A 71 10.79 -0.18 7.48
C PHE A 71 10.88 1.32 7.76
N SER A 72 9.88 1.89 8.45
CA SER A 72 9.87 3.30 8.83
C SER A 72 11.09 3.70 9.68
N ARG A 73 11.54 2.82 10.58
CA ARG A 73 12.73 3.05 11.41
C ARG A 73 14.03 3.02 10.59
N ASN A 74 14.13 2.13 9.61
CA ASN A 74 15.29 2.05 8.71
C ASN A 74 15.39 3.26 7.79
N HIS A 75 14.25 3.87 7.45
CA HIS A 75 14.15 5.05 6.60
C HIS A 75 13.53 6.24 7.35
N PRO A 76 14.22 6.80 8.37
CA PRO A 76 13.65 7.83 9.24
C PRO A 76 13.40 9.17 8.52
N TYR A 77 13.95 9.33 7.31
CA TYR A 77 13.74 10.48 6.44
C TYR A 77 12.48 10.37 5.57
N LEU A 78 11.90 9.17 5.46
CA LEU A 78 10.68 8.93 4.69
C LEU A 78 9.44 9.08 5.57
N ASP A 79 8.45 9.74 4.98
CA ASP A 79 7.08 9.69 5.46
C ASP A 79 6.36 8.63 4.62
N ILE A 80 5.82 7.59 5.25
CA ILE A 80 5.08 6.52 4.58
C ILE A 80 3.60 6.61 4.92
N ALA A 81 2.73 6.38 3.94
CA ALA A 81 1.31 6.22 4.20
C ALA A 81 0.97 4.74 4.34
N VAL A 82 0.09 4.42 5.28
CA VAL A 82 -0.57 3.12 5.36
C VAL A 82 -2.06 3.37 5.27
N ILE A 83 -2.73 2.64 4.39
CA ILE A 83 -4.18 2.74 4.18
C ILE A 83 -4.75 1.34 4.18
N GLN A 84 -5.70 1.10 5.08
CA GLN A 84 -6.55 -0.08 5.11
C GLN A 84 -7.89 0.27 4.46
N VAL A 85 -8.36 -0.62 3.59
CA VAL A 85 -9.64 -0.49 2.91
C VAL A 85 -10.50 -1.68 3.30
N LEU A 86 -11.63 -1.40 3.93
CA LEU A 86 -12.59 -2.38 4.41
C LEU A 86 -13.89 -2.28 3.60
N GLY A 87 -14.50 -3.43 3.29
CA GLY A 87 -15.82 -3.51 2.64
C GLY A 87 -15.77 -3.71 1.13
N GLU A 88 -16.90 -3.44 0.46
CA GLU A 88 -17.07 -3.65 -0.98
C GLU A 88 -17.60 -2.41 -1.69
N ASP A 89 -17.07 -2.14 -2.88
CA ASP A 89 -17.52 -1.11 -3.83
C ASP A 89 -17.92 0.23 -3.19
N LYS A 90 -19.24 0.49 -3.11
CA LYS A 90 -19.83 1.75 -2.66
C LYS A 90 -19.80 1.93 -1.14
N ASN A 91 -19.51 0.88 -0.38
CA ASN A 91 -19.48 0.87 1.08
C ASN A 91 -18.05 0.64 1.60
N ARG A 92 -17.08 1.32 1.00
CA ARG A 92 -15.68 1.26 1.44
C ARG A 92 -15.44 2.20 2.61
N PHE A 93 -14.91 1.64 3.68
CA PHE A 93 -14.33 2.37 4.79
C PHE A 93 -12.81 2.36 4.64
N TYR A 94 -12.20 3.52 4.84
CA TYR A 94 -10.76 3.73 4.78
C TYR A 94 -10.29 4.07 6.18
N ASP A 95 -9.22 3.41 6.62
CA ASP A 95 -8.46 3.79 7.81
C ASP A 95 -7.01 4.01 7.39
N GLY A 96 -6.51 5.22 7.55
CA GLY A 96 -5.21 5.61 7.03
C GLY A 96 -4.39 6.42 8.01
N PHE A 97 -3.08 6.24 7.96
CA PHE A 97 -2.14 7.03 8.75
C PHE A 97 -0.84 7.32 8.00
N ILE A 98 -0.18 8.39 8.39
CA ILE A 98 1.19 8.72 8.01
C ILE A 98 2.12 8.26 9.14
N MET A 99 3.13 7.48 8.80
CA MET A 99 4.17 7.05 9.72
C MET A 99 5.51 7.68 9.35
N LYS A 100 6.19 8.24 10.35
CA LYS A 100 7.55 8.79 10.24
C LYS A 100 8.39 8.24 11.39
N ASN A 101 9.50 7.58 11.06
CA ASN A 101 10.41 6.98 12.04
C ASN A 101 9.65 6.29 13.19
N LYS A 102 8.92 5.20 12.86
CA LYS A 102 8.08 4.37 13.75
C LYS A 102 6.95 5.09 14.52
N LYS A 103 6.67 6.36 14.23
CA LYS A 103 5.59 7.12 14.89
C LYS A 103 4.49 7.44 13.89
N LYS A 104 3.24 7.19 14.27
CA LYS A 104 2.08 7.76 13.58
C LYS A 104 2.06 9.27 13.84
N VAL A 105 2.05 10.06 12.78
CA VAL A 105 2.08 11.54 12.85
C VAL A 105 0.80 12.19 12.34
N LYS A 106 -0.01 11.44 11.60
CA LYS A 106 -1.33 11.87 11.13
C LYS A 106 -2.20 10.63 10.93
N GLU A 107 -3.47 10.71 11.29
CA GLU A 107 -4.44 9.63 11.16
C GLU A 107 -5.74 10.19 10.58
N HIS A 108 -6.43 9.41 9.76
CA HIS A 108 -7.70 9.76 9.17
C HIS A 108 -8.49 8.51 8.81
N SER A 109 -9.78 8.48 9.15
CA SER A 109 -10.65 7.37 8.83
C SER A 109 -12.05 7.84 8.43
N GLY A 110 -12.73 7.04 7.61
CA GLY A 110 -14.08 7.36 7.13
C GLY A 110 -14.45 6.65 5.83
N MET A 111 -15.59 7.02 5.26
CA MET A 111 -16.11 6.40 4.04
C MET A 111 -15.67 7.14 2.76
N HIS A 112 -15.77 6.47 1.61
CA HIS A 112 -15.59 7.03 0.25
C HIS A 112 -14.21 7.63 -0.03
N ASN A 113 -14.00 8.88 0.41
CA ASN A 113 -12.87 9.73 0.06
C ASN A 113 -12.00 10.07 1.27
N ALA A 114 -12.20 9.36 2.38
CA ALA A 114 -11.41 9.52 3.60
C ALA A 114 -9.90 9.25 3.39
N TYR A 115 -9.49 8.66 2.27
CA TYR A 115 -8.08 8.56 1.93
C TYR A 115 -7.47 9.88 1.42
N TYR A 116 -8.27 10.88 1.00
CA TYR A 116 -7.75 12.13 0.43
C TYR A 116 -6.82 12.88 1.38
N PRO A 117 -7.15 13.07 2.68
CA PRO A 117 -6.29 13.80 3.60
C PRO A 117 -4.92 13.13 3.85
N ILE A 118 -4.81 11.82 3.57
CA ILE A 118 -3.55 11.08 3.60
C ILE A 118 -2.72 11.42 2.36
N PHE A 119 -3.30 11.39 1.16
CA PHE A 119 -2.58 11.79 -0.06
C PHE A 119 -2.25 13.28 -0.11
N GLN A 120 -3.11 14.14 0.44
CA GLN A 120 -2.86 15.57 0.59
C GLN A 120 -1.63 15.87 1.45
N TYR A 121 -1.18 14.93 2.29
CA TYR A 121 0.10 15.05 2.99
C TYR A 121 1.28 15.09 2.02
N PHE A 122 1.21 14.33 0.94
CA PHE A 122 2.26 14.28 -0.09
C PHE A 122 1.99 15.24 -1.23
N ILE A 123 0.74 15.41 -1.64
CA ILE A 123 0.32 16.23 -2.78
C ILE A 123 -0.73 17.22 -2.27
N PRO A 124 -0.36 18.42 -1.79
CA PRO A 124 -1.29 19.33 -1.13
C PRO A 124 -2.56 19.64 -1.92
N ASP A 125 -2.45 19.73 -3.24
CA ASP A 125 -3.54 20.05 -4.16
C ASP A 125 -4.30 18.81 -4.65
N PHE A 126 -4.07 17.63 -4.04
CA PHE A 126 -4.79 16.41 -4.40
C PHE A 126 -6.30 16.60 -4.16
N ASP A 127 -7.04 16.57 -5.26
CA ASP A 127 -8.48 16.81 -5.32
C ASP A 127 -9.31 15.52 -5.29
N GLY A 128 -8.63 14.37 -5.24
CA GLY A 128 -9.28 13.09 -5.31
C GLY A 128 -9.37 12.47 -6.68
N SER A 129 -8.65 13.00 -7.68
CA SER A 129 -8.42 12.34 -8.96
C SER A 129 -8.23 10.84 -8.72
N ASP A 130 -9.21 10.03 -9.14
CA ASP A 130 -9.38 8.66 -8.67
C ASP A 130 -8.06 7.89 -8.83
N LEU A 131 -7.43 7.61 -7.69
CA LEU A 131 -6.26 6.76 -7.65
C LEU A 131 -6.73 5.36 -7.98
N GLU A 132 -6.54 4.96 -9.24
CA GLU A 132 -7.00 3.68 -9.79
C GLU A 132 -6.51 2.49 -8.96
N ILE A 133 -5.48 2.66 -8.13
CA ILE A 133 -4.92 1.66 -7.22
C ILE A 133 -5.95 1.04 -6.27
N PHE A 134 -7.00 1.79 -5.90
CA PHE A 134 -8.06 1.30 -5.04
C PHE A 134 -9.20 0.66 -5.85
N SER A 135 -9.20 0.78 -7.18
CA SER A 135 -10.23 0.20 -8.03
C SER A 135 -10.11 -1.34 -8.09
N LYS A 136 -11.24 -2.01 -8.35
CA LYS A 136 -11.24 -3.46 -8.56
C LYS A 136 -10.43 -3.86 -9.80
N ASP A 137 -10.36 -3.01 -10.81
CA ASP A 137 -9.69 -3.31 -12.08
C ASP A 137 -8.17 -3.33 -11.93
N PHE A 138 -7.63 -2.42 -11.11
CA PHE A 138 -6.20 -2.41 -10.78
C PHE A 138 -5.75 -3.71 -10.08
N ILE A 139 -6.57 -4.22 -9.18
CA ILE A 139 -6.30 -5.46 -8.42
C ILE A 139 -6.33 -6.69 -9.34
N LYS A 140 -7.18 -6.70 -10.37
CA LYS A 140 -7.23 -7.81 -11.34
C LYS A 140 -6.02 -7.85 -12.28
N ILE A 141 -5.46 -6.69 -12.64
CA ILE A 141 -4.30 -6.61 -13.54
C ILE A 141 -3.04 -7.19 -12.86
N SER A 142 -2.90 -7.03 -11.54
CA SER A 142 -1.77 -7.60 -10.81
C SER A 142 -1.82 -9.11 -10.65
N ASP A 143 -3.02 -9.71 -10.62
CA ASP A 143 -3.16 -11.16 -10.51
C ASP A 143 -2.88 -11.86 -11.85
N TYR A 144 -3.24 -11.23 -12.98
CA TYR A 144 -2.95 -11.75 -14.33
C TYR A 144 -1.45 -11.80 -14.66
N GLY A 145 -0.63 -10.97 -14.01
CA GLY A 145 0.84 -11.01 -14.14
C GLY A 145 1.47 -12.28 -13.56
N ARG A 146 0.84 -12.90 -12.55
CA ARG A 146 1.35 -14.13 -11.90
C ARG A 146 1.01 -15.42 -12.64
N GLU A 147 -0.11 -15.48 -13.36
CA GLU A 147 -0.50 -16.71 -14.06
C GLU A 147 0.39 -17.01 -15.27
N ASN A 148 0.92 -15.97 -15.93
CA ASN A 148 1.78 -16.13 -17.11
C ASN A 148 3.25 -16.45 -16.77
N GLU A 149 3.75 -16.11 -15.58
CA GLU A 149 5.11 -16.50 -15.16
C GLU A 149 5.20 -17.99 -14.75
N ASN A 150 4.09 -18.59 -14.33
CA ASN A 150 4.04 -20.01 -13.94
C ASN A 150 3.83 -20.99 -15.10
N HIS A 151 3.56 -20.51 -16.32
CA HIS A 151 3.38 -21.36 -17.51
C HIS A 151 4.61 -21.41 -18.45
N THR A 152 5.73 -20.82 -18.04
CA THR A 152 6.96 -20.79 -18.86
C THR A 152 8.15 -21.50 -18.20
N ARG A 153 7.90 -22.54 -17.39
CA ARG A 153 8.94 -23.46 -16.90
C ARG A 153 8.63 -24.90 -17.24
#